data_AF-A0A3D9S9V4-F1
#
_entry.id   AF-A0A3D9S9V4-F1
#
_cell.length_a   1.000
_cell.length_b   1.000
_cell.length_c   1.000
_cell.angle_alpha   90.00
_cell.angle_beta   90.00
_cell.angle_gamma   90.00
#
_symmetry.space_group_name_H-M   'P 1'
#
loop_
_entity.id
_entity.type
_entity.pdbx_description
1 polymer ?
#
loop_
_entity_poly.entity_id
_entity_poly.type
_entity_poly.pdbx_seq_one_letter_code
_entity_poly.pdbx_strand_id
1 'polypeptide(L)'
;MSKGIGLGMSIRTSTNRAPLSRVKQPSVTTSKVQSQQLTDAPAKSTSKAAHKPAVKRTPAASGGTSGASGETHRPISRPRGTKRRSGGGRKRPLGGRRNRRRRRTPALAHPPTEQRQYHDNAFTAGYELGKYEGGEHMLEQALPLHLLLPEVSLQEVIALGAAQLVPRCVPLIGVHEVYGEIEQAIEERRPCSIVRIGDGELLTLAQDVVYDAGTISREGTFLPYAGVVPPDLAARDQLVEAIRGATIVGVPQSRRKHFHPLLHAVFRANHIDLGALRLTSSTVNYALEQTGLLSRLLLGKQLLVIGNTAPALVHVLAQHGCAISGMITPVRGVKDVDRVMHEAHGIVFDLALVSAGIPAVTICTRIANELGRVALDFGHMADAIVKGQLTF
;
A
#
# COMPACT_ATOMS: atom_id res chain seq x y z
N MET A 1 65.88 -11.87 -48.17
CA MET A 1 64.56 -11.57 -48.79
C MET A 1 63.82 -10.66 -47.81
N SER A 2 63.90 -9.33 -47.95
CA SER A 2 63.04 -8.48 -48.81
C SER A 2 61.56 -8.68 -48.50
N LYS A 3 60.69 -7.71 -48.22
CA LYS A 3 60.60 -6.23 -48.18
C LYS A 3 59.32 -6.00 -47.34
N GLY A 4 59.06 -4.96 -46.56
CA GLY A 4 59.44 -3.56 -46.65
C GLY A 4 58.16 -2.71 -46.57
N ILE A 5 58.23 -1.62 -45.78
CA ILE A 5 57.58 -0.31 -46.02
C ILE A 5 56.05 -0.29 -45.75
N GLY A 6 55.46 0.62 -44.98
CA GLY A 6 55.92 1.86 -44.37
C GLY A 6 54.77 2.89 -44.35
N LEU A 7 54.79 3.79 -43.35
CA LEU A 7 54.14 5.11 -43.29
C LEU A 7 52.60 5.16 -43.23
N GLY A 8 51.93 6.07 -42.51
CA GLY A 8 52.38 7.33 -41.90
C GLY A 8 51.61 7.61 -40.59
N MET A 9 52.28 8.26 -39.63
CA MET A 9 52.17 9.71 -39.34
C MET A 9 50.85 10.08 -38.63
N SER A 10 50.81 10.89 -37.59
CA SER A 10 51.82 11.43 -36.66
C SER A 10 50.96 12.12 -35.60
N ILE A 11 51.05 11.65 -34.35
CA ILE A 11 50.45 12.30 -33.20
C ILE A 11 51.50 13.29 -32.67
N ARG A 12 51.22 14.59 -32.78
CA ARG A 12 51.92 15.65 -32.03
C ARG A 12 50.92 16.74 -31.64
N THR A 13 50.55 16.76 -30.35
CA THR A 13 50.91 17.79 -29.34
C THR A 13 50.37 19.19 -29.65
N SER A 14 49.54 19.77 -28.79
CA SER A 14 50.02 20.52 -27.62
C SER A 14 48.83 21.08 -26.81
N THR A 15 48.96 20.99 -25.49
CA THR A 15 48.64 22.03 -24.50
C THR A 15 47.75 23.22 -24.92
N ASN A 16 46.60 23.37 -24.28
CA ASN A 16 46.44 24.52 -23.38
C ASN A 16 45.27 24.40 -22.40
N ARG A 17 45.54 24.89 -21.20
CA ARG A 17 44.76 24.83 -19.97
C ARG A 17 44.06 26.18 -19.77
N ALA A 18 42.93 26.14 -19.06
CA ALA A 18 42.27 27.22 -18.29
C ALA A 18 41.25 28.13 -19.03
N PRO A 19 40.30 28.77 -18.30
CA PRO A 19 39.60 28.32 -17.09
C PRO A 19 38.08 28.57 -17.08
N LEU A 20 37.44 27.85 -16.16
CA LEU A 20 36.05 28.01 -15.71
C LEU A 20 35.75 29.43 -15.19
N SER A 21 34.69 30.04 -15.72
CA SER A 21 34.11 31.27 -15.23
C SER A 21 33.38 31.05 -13.90
N ARG A 22 33.88 31.71 -12.85
CA ARG A 22 33.25 31.85 -11.53
C ARG A 22 31.88 32.55 -11.63
N VAL A 23 30.83 31.86 -11.19
CA VAL A 23 29.54 32.48 -10.86
C VAL A 23 29.68 33.19 -9.50
N LYS A 24 29.44 34.51 -9.51
CA LYS A 24 29.51 35.39 -8.34
C LYS A 24 28.32 35.12 -7.40
N GLN A 25 28.63 34.87 -6.13
CA GLN A 25 27.69 34.98 -5.02
C GLN A 25 27.36 36.46 -4.75
N PRO A 26 26.12 36.83 -4.40
CA PRO A 26 25.81 38.16 -3.91
C PRO A 26 26.26 38.33 -2.45
N SER A 27 26.92 39.47 -2.23
CA SER A 27 27.54 39.92 -0.99
C SER A 27 26.52 40.38 0.06
N VAL A 28 26.70 39.86 1.27
CA VAL A 28 26.10 40.36 2.51
C VAL A 28 26.60 41.78 2.78
N THR A 29 25.69 42.74 2.82
CA THR A 29 25.96 44.11 3.27
C THR A 29 25.72 44.20 4.77
N THR A 30 26.78 44.56 5.49
CA THR A 30 26.76 44.97 6.88
C THR A 30 26.28 46.41 6.98
N SER A 31 25.39 46.68 7.94
CA SER A 31 25.13 48.04 8.42
C SER A 31 25.06 48.01 9.95
N LYS A 32 26.08 48.63 10.56
CA LYS A 32 26.15 49.02 11.97
C LYS A 32 25.73 50.49 12.08
N VAL A 33 24.76 50.81 12.93
CA VAL A 33 24.63 52.06 13.72
C VAL A 33 23.81 51.68 14.97
N GLN A 34 24.43 51.51 16.15
CA GLN A 34 24.42 52.46 17.30
C GLN A 34 23.00 52.78 17.82
N SER A 35 22.53 52.15 18.90
CA SER A 35 22.77 52.45 20.33
C SER A 35 21.75 53.42 20.92
N GLN A 36 20.91 52.94 21.84
CA GLN A 36 20.46 53.70 23.02
C GLN A 36 20.06 52.74 24.15
N GLN A 37 20.70 52.94 25.29
CA GLN A 37 20.43 52.36 26.61
C GLN A 37 19.17 52.95 27.22
N LEU A 38 18.52 52.21 28.13
CA LEU A 38 17.94 52.65 29.42
C LEU A 38 17.33 51.40 30.09
N THR A 39 18.05 50.75 31.02
CA THR A 39 18.01 50.88 32.50
C THR A 39 16.96 50.01 33.20
N ASP A 40 17.49 49.12 34.05
CA ASP A 40 17.11 48.85 35.44
C ASP A 40 15.76 48.19 35.81
N ALA A 41 15.90 46.89 36.10
CA ALA A 41 15.74 46.29 37.43
C ALA A 41 14.33 45.94 37.97
N PRO A 42 14.27 44.93 38.87
CA PRO A 42 13.08 44.09 39.06
C PRO A 42 12.33 44.39 40.36
N ALA A 43 11.01 44.13 40.36
CA ALA A 43 10.19 44.16 41.57
C ALA A 43 9.79 42.74 42.00
N LYS A 44 10.19 42.42 43.24
CA LYS A 44 9.83 41.24 44.03
C LYS A 44 8.39 41.31 44.55
N SER A 45 7.93 40.12 44.98
CA SER A 45 7.04 39.87 46.14
C SER A 45 5.54 40.06 45.87
N THR A 46 4.59 39.30 46.41
CA THR A 46 4.54 38.46 47.63
C THR A 46 3.46 37.37 47.51
N SER A 47 3.63 36.37 48.37
CA SER A 47 2.74 35.32 48.83
C SER A 47 1.31 35.72 49.26
N LYS A 48 0.37 34.75 49.17
CA LYS A 48 -0.54 34.22 50.23
C LYS A 48 -1.54 33.25 49.59
N ALA A 49 -1.51 31.96 49.89
CA ALA A 49 -2.04 31.27 51.07
C ALA A 49 -3.55 30.92 50.99
N ALA A 50 -3.80 29.61 50.91
CA ALA A 50 -4.83 28.81 51.57
C ALA A 50 -6.33 29.15 51.40
N HIS A 51 -7.10 28.18 50.87
CA HIS A 51 -8.18 27.54 51.65
C HIS A 51 -8.61 26.17 51.07
N LYS A 52 -8.50 25.13 51.92
CA LYS A 52 -9.32 23.91 51.91
C LYS A 52 -10.64 24.19 52.65
N PRO A 53 -11.68 23.39 52.39
CA PRO A 53 -12.19 22.46 53.42
C PRO A 53 -12.38 21.04 52.84
N ALA A 54 -11.92 19.96 53.47
CA ALA A 54 -12.51 19.22 54.60
C ALA A 54 -13.85 18.53 54.24
N VAL A 55 -13.82 17.25 53.82
CA VAL A 55 -14.13 16.02 54.59
C VAL A 55 -15.62 15.76 54.80
N LYS A 56 -16.10 14.62 54.25
CA LYS A 56 -16.99 13.71 54.99
C LYS A 56 -16.72 12.24 54.62
N ARG A 57 -16.56 11.45 55.68
CA ARG A 57 -16.30 10.01 55.76
C ARG A 57 -17.63 9.21 55.67
N THR A 58 -17.62 8.09 54.92
CA THR A 58 -18.07 6.67 55.17
C THR A 58 -19.23 6.39 56.18
N PRO A 59 -19.94 5.22 56.21
CA PRO A 59 -19.51 3.87 55.78
C PRO A 59 -20.59 2.83 55.31
N ALA A 60 -20.10 1.61 55.01
CA ALA A 60 -20.63 0.25 55.32
C ALA A 60 -21.93 -0.29 54.64
N ALA A 61 -21.80 -1.41 53.91
CA ALA A 61 -22.26 -2.78 54.28
C ALA A 61 -23.64 -3.09 53.63
N SER A 62 -24.08 -4.29 53.26
CA SER A 62 -23.80 -5.69 53.62
C SER A 62 -24.54 -6.62 52.63
N GLY A 63 -24.18 -7.91 52.64
CA GLY A 63 -24.90 -9.14 52.22
C GLY A 63 -26.27 -9.07 51.52
N GLY A 64 -26.59 -9.92 50.56
CA GLY A 64 -26.29 -11.34 50.45
C GLY A 64 -27.59 -12.13 50.32
N THR A 65 -27.59 -13.21 49.51
CA THR A 65 -28.52 -14.37 49.53
C THR A 65 -30.02 -14.06 49.27
N SER A 66 -30.88 -14.88 48.67
CA SER A 66 -30.94 -16.30 48.27
C SER A 66 -32.33 -16.56 47.66
N GLY A 67 -32.47 -17.63 46.88
CA GLY A 67 -33.73 -18.40 46.72
C GLY A 67 -34.64 -17.94 45.56
N ALA A 68 -34.78 -18.65 44.44
CA ALA A 68 -35.24 -20.03 44.20
C ALA A 68 -36.76 -20.25 44.39
N SER A 69 -37.46 -20.42 43.26
CA SER A 69 -38.60 -21.33 43.02
C SER A 69 -39.08 -21.06 41.58
N GLY A 70 -38.96 -21.99 40.62
CA GLY A 70 -39.98 -23.02 40.34
C GLY A 70 -41.07 -22.36 39.46
N GLU A 71 -41.35 -22.76 38.22
CA GLU A 71 -41.79 -24.09 37.82
C GLU A 71 -41.94 -24.17 36.27
N THR A 72 -41.45 -25.29 35.72
CA THR A 72 -42.09 -26.20 34.74
C THR A 72 -42.74 -25.66 33.45
N HIS A 73 -42.17 -26.05 32.29
CA HIS A 73 -42.84 -26.93 31.32
C HIS A 73 -41.85 -27.35 30.20
N ARG A 74 -41.49 -28.63 30.16
CA ARG A 74 -41.04 -29.38 28.95
C ARG A 74 -42.26 -30.16 28.40
N PRO A 75 -42.13 -31.00 27.36
CA PRO A 75 -41.85 -30.70 25.96
C PRO A 75 -42.95 -31.34 25.06
N ILE A 76 -43.10 -30.89 23.81
CA ILE A 76 -43.98 -31.59 22.85
C ILE A 76 -43.15 -32.48 21.92
N SER A 77 -43.39 -33.78 22.06
CA SER A 77 -42.95 -34.86 21.18
C SER A 77 -44.00 -35.16 20.09
N ARG A 78 -43.53 -35.30 18.84
CA ARG A 78 -43.90 -36.24 17.74
C ARG A 78 -45.35 -36.73 17.55
N PRO A 79 -45.70 -37.07 16.29
CA PRO A 79 -45.74 -38.52 15.99
C PRO A 79 -45.06 -38.96 14.69
N ARG A 80 -44.68 -40.24 14.71
CA ARG A 80 -44.19 -41.09 13.61
C ARG A 80 -45.36 -41.71 12.83
N GLY A 81 -45.12 -42.01 11.55
CA GLY A 81 -45.54 -43.25 10.86
C GLY A 81 -44.63 -43.45 9.65
N THR A 82 -43.71 -44.44 9.55
CA THR A 82 -43.85 -45.89 9.24
C THR A 82 -44.78 -46.17 8.05
N LYS A 83 -44.50 -47.01 7.05
CA LYS A 83 -43.51 -48.07 6.77
C LYS A 83 -43.77 -48.58 5.34
N ARG A 84 -42.74 -49.09 4.65
CA ARG A 84 -42.64 -50.28 3.75
C ARG A 84 -41.69 -49.98 2.58
N ARG A 85 -40.47 -50.54 2.46
CA ARG A 85 -39.98 -51.94 2.32
C ARG A 85 -40.54 -52.72 1.12
N SER A 86 -39.68 -52.91 0.11
CA SER A 86 -39.26 -54.20 -0.48
C SER A 86 -38.18 -53.88 -1.54
N GLY A 87 -36.93 -54.35 -1.40
CA GLY A 87 -36.47 -55.67 -1.84
C GLY A 87 -35.90 -55.52 -3.26
N GLY A 88 -34.61 -55.61 -3.55
CA GLY A 88 -33.67 -56.66 -3.19
C GLY A 88 -33.37 -57.46 -4.46
N GLY A 89 -32.10 -57.60 -4.85
CA GLY A 89 -31.74 -58.53 -5.92
C GLY A 89 -30.45 -58.21 -6.69
N ARG A 90 -29.31 -58.64 -6.15
CA ARG A 90 -28.08 -58.89 -6.90
C ARG A 90 -28.32 -59.95 -7.99
N LYS A 91 -27.68 -59.82 -9.16
CA LYS A 91 -26.94 -60.90 -9.86
C LYS A 91 -26.19 -60.34 -11.09
N ARG A 92 -24.86 -60.47 -11.09
CA ARG A 92 -23.97 -60.58 -12.25
C ARG A 92 -23.94 -62.05 -12.71
N PRO A 93 -23.25 -62.45 -13.80
CA PRO A 93 -22.87 -61.79 -15.06
C PRO A 93 -23.18 -62.68 -16.30
N LEU A 94 -22.81 -62.23 -17.51
CA LEU A 94 -22.13 -62.99 -18.60
C LEU A 94 -22.61 -62.59 -20.01
N GLY A 95 -21.62 -62.34 -20.87
CA GLY A 95 -21.68 -62.78 -22.28
C GLY A 95 -22.04 -61.73 -23.34
N GLY A 96 -21.18 -61.63 -24.35
CA GLY A 96 -21.68 -61.55 -25.73
C GLY A 96 -21.32 -60.29 -26.53
N ARG A 97 -20.19 -60.36 -27.24
CA ARG A 97 -19.77 -59.53 -28.37
C ARG A 97 -20.92 -59.12 -29.31
N ARG A 98 -20.91 -57.88 -29.80
CA ARG A 98 -21.11 -57.62 -31.24
C ARG A 98 -20.53 -56.27 -31.69
N ASN A 99 -19.66 -56.38 -32.68
CA ASN A 99 -19.02 -55.32 -33.45
C ASN A 99 -20.03 -54.29 -34.01
N ARG A 100 -19.76 -53.01 -33.78
CA ARG A 100 -20.10 -51.94 -34.74
C ARG A 100 -18.89 -51.03 -34.92
N ARG A 101 -18.15 -51.29 -36.00
CA ARG A 101 -17.18 -50.38 -36.63
C ARG A 101 -17.88 -49.04 -36.88
N ARG A 102 -17.55 -48.01 -36.11
CA ARG A 102 -17.73 -46.61 -36.54
C ARG A 102 -16.44 -46.16 -37.20
N ARG A 103 -16.54 -45.84 -38.50
CA ARG A 103 -15.51 -45.17 -39.30
C ARG A 103 -14.99 -43.95 -38.53
N ARG A 104 -13.69 -43.95 -38.22
CA ARG A 104 -12.92 -42.75 -37.86
C ARG A 104 -12.67 -41.97 -39.16
N THR A 105 -13.30 -40.82 -39.31
CA THR A 105 -12.81 -39.75 -40.18
C THR A 105 -11.55 -39.16 -39.52
N PRO A 106 -10.46 -38.91 -40.28
CA PRO A 106 -9.30 -38.22 -39.74
C PRO A 106 -9.70 -36.75 -39.50
N ALA A 107 -9.69 -36.34 -38.24
CA ALA A 107 -9.78 -34.92 -37.89
C ALA A 107 -8.49 -34.26 -38.40
N LEU A 108 -8.64 -33.35 -39.35
CA LEU A 108 -7.61 -32.38 -39.72
C LEU A 108 -7.22 -31.64 -38.43
N ALA A 109 -5.98 -31.84 -37.99
CA ALA A 109 -5.40 -31.09 -36.91
C ALA A 109 -5.21 -29.65 -37.39
N HIS A 110 -6.08 -28.73 -36.94
CA HIS A 110 -5.80 -27.31 -37.03
C HIS A 110 -4.64 -26.99 -36.08
N PRO A 111 -3.57 -26.31 -36.54
CA PRO A 111 -2.48 -25.91 -35.67
C PRO A 111 -2.99 -24.85 -34.67
N PRO A 112 -2.87 -25.07 -33.35
CA PRO A 112 -3.32 -24.09 -32.36
C PRO A 112 -2.16 -23.15 -32.03
N THR A 113 -1.83 -22.22 -32.92
CA THR A 113 -0.78 -21.22 -32.61
C THR A 113 -0.92 -19.87 -33.34
N GLU A 114 -1.55 -19.78 -34.50
CA GLU A 114 -1.60 -18.52 -35.27
C GLU A 114 -2.70 -17.54 -34.82
N GLN A 115 -3.84 -18.03 -34.33
CA GLN A 115 -4.95 -17.17 -33.94
C GLN A 115 -4.65 -16.30 -32.70
N ARG A 116 -3.87 -16.81 -31.74
CA ARG A 116 -3.50 -16.03 -30.53
C ARG A 116 -2.57 -14.85 -30.87
N GLN A 117 -1.54 -15.08 -31.68
CA GLN A 117 -0.62 -14.00 -32.11
C GLN A 117 -1.32 -12.92 -32.95
N TYR A 118 -2.29 -13.29 -33.80
CA TYR A 118 -3.03 -12.32 -34.61
C TYR A 118 -4.00 -11.48 -33.77
N HIS A 119 -4.68 -12.09 -32.79
CA HIS A 119 -5.56 -11.37 -31.86
C HIS A 119 -4.81 -10.43 -30.93
N ASP A 120 -3.62 -10.82 -30.44
CA ASP A 120 -2.78 -9.96 -29.59
C ASP A 120 -2.26 -8.74 -30.38
N ASN A 121 -1.92 -8.94 -31.66
CA ASN A 121 -1.49 -7.85 -32.54
C ASN A 121 -2.63 -6.90 -32.91
N ALA A 122 -3.82 -7.42 -33.24
CA ALA A 122 -4.99 -6.60 -33.58
C ALA A 122 -5.53 -5.84 -32.37
N PHE A 123 -5.57 -6.46 -31.19
CA PHE A 123 -5.95 -5.79 -29.95
C PHE A 123 -4.98 -4.67 -29.58
N THR A 124 -3.67 -4.93 -29.66
CA THR A 124 -2.63 -3.93 -29.37
C THR A 124 -2.70 -2.77 -30.37
N ALA A 125 -2.85 -3.07 -31.66
CA ALA A 125 -3.00 -2.05 -32.69
C ALA A 125 -4.26 -1.21 -32.48
N GLY A 126 -5.41 -1.83 -32.19
CA GLY A 126 -6.65 -1.13 -31.88
C GLY A 126 -6.57 -0.29 -30.60
N TYR A 127 -5.86 -0.78 -29.59
CA TYR A 127 -5.62 -0.04 -28.35
C TYR A 127 -4.75 1.20 -28.57
N GLU A 128 -3.61 1.06 -29.26
CA GLU A 128 -2.74 2.22 -29.55
C GLU A 128 -3.42 3.22 -30.47
N LEU A 129 -4.16 2.74 -31.49
CA LEU A 129 -4.95 3.60 -32.36
C LEU A 129 -6.01 4.37 -31.58
N GLY A 130 -6.82 3.69 -30.77
CA GLY A 130 -7.87 4.34 -29.98
C GLY A 130 -7.31 5.32 -28.94
N LYS A 131 -6.15 5.03 -28.37
CA LYS A 131 -5.44 5.95 -27.46
C LYS A 131 -4.95 7.21 -28.17
N TYR A 132 -4.41 7.06 -29.38
CA TYR A 132 -3.93 8.19 -30.19
C TYR A 132 -5.09 9.01 -30.76
N GLU A 133 -6.00 8.39 -31.52
CA GLU A 133 -7.16 9.05 -32.12
C GLU A 133 -8.08 9.68 -31.08
N GLY A 134 -8.30 8.99 -29.96
CA GLY A 134 -9.09 9.55 -28.86
C GLY A 134 -8.46 10.82 -28.28
N GLY A 135 -7.13 10.86 -28.16
CA GLY A 135 -6.41 12.05 -27.69
C GLY A 135 -6.43 13.20 -28.69
N GLU A 136 -6.24 12.91 -29.99
CA GLU A 136 -6.36 13.91 -31.06
C GLU A 136 -7.77 14.50 -31.13
N HIS A 137 -8.80 13.66 -31.02
CA HIS A 137 -10.18 14.14 -31.02
C HIS A 137 -10.50 15.02 -29.79
N MET A 138 -9.97 14.68 -28.62
CA MET A 138 -10.11 15.54 -27.43
C MET A 138 -9.39 16.88 -27.61
N LEU A 139 -8.24 16.90 -28.28
CA LEU A 139 -7.51 18.12 -28.60
C LEU A 139 -8.29 18.98 -29.61
N GLU A 140 -8.81 18.38 -30.68
CA GLU A 140 -9.67 19.03 -31.67
C GLU A 140 -10.87 19.72 -31.01
N GLN A 141 -11.56 19.04 -30.09
CA GLN A 141 -12.70 19.60 -29.35
C GLN A 141 -12.31 20.76 -28.41
N ALA A 142 -11.07 20.76 -27.90
CA ALA A 142 -10.59 21.80 -26.98
C ALA A 142 -10.10 23.06 -27.71
N LEU A 143 -9.79 22.96 -29.01
CA LEU A 143 -9.29 24.08 -29.80
C LEU A 143 -10.42 25.01 -30.26
N PRO A 144 -10.24 26.35 -30.17
CA PRO A 144 -11.19 27.28 -30.77
C PRO A 144 -11.29 27.09 -32.29
N LEU A 145 -12.52 27.04 -32.81
CA LEU A 145 -12.81 26.76 -34.24
C LEU A 145 -12.13 27.69 -35.25
N HIS A 146 -11.68 28.87 -34.82
CA HIS A 146 -11.04 29.87 -35.69
C HIS A 146 -9.51 29.84 -35.63
N LEU A 147 -8.92 28.88 -34.91
CA LEU A 147 -7.47 28.72 -34.79
C LEU A 147 -7.03 27.42 -35.43
N LEU A 148 -5.98 27.48 -36.23
CA LEU A 148 -5.25 26.31 -36.71
C LEU A 148 -4.12 26.02 -35.72
N LEU A 149 -4.05 24.79 -35.21
CA LEU A 149 -2.93 24.34 -34.39
C LEU A 149 -1.64 24.37 -35.24
N PRO A 150 -0.52 24.93 -34.74
CA PRO A 150 0.76 24.86 -35.43
C PRO A 150 1.28 23.41 -35.49
N GLU A 151 2.43 23.18 -36.13
CA GLU A 151 3.09 21.88 -36.20
C GLU A 151 3.59 21.44 -34.80
N VAL A 152 2.68 20.91 -33.99
CA VAL A 152 2.92 20.33 -32.67
C VAL A 152 2.17 19.01 -32.55
N SER A 153 2.83 18.01 -31.98
CA SER A 153 2.24 16.70 -31.71
C SER A 153 1.34 16.74 -30.46
N LEU A 154 0.40 15.81 -30.38
CA LEU A 154 -0.40 15.58 -29.17
C LEU A 154 0.48 15.39 -27.92
N GLN A 155 1.61 14.70 -28.04
CA GLN A 155 2.56 14.48 -26.94
C GLN A 155 3.17 15.80 -26.46
N GLU A 156 3.53 16.70 -27.36
CA GLU A 156 4.04 18.03 -27.01
C GLU A 156 2.97 18.89 -26.35
N VAL A 157 1.74 18.86 -26.87
CA VAL A 157 0.60 19.55 -26.25
C VAL A 157 0.38 19.04 -24.81
N ILE A 158 0.39 17.73 -24.60
CA ILE A 158 0.26 17.11 -23.28
C ILE A 158 1.45 17.52 -22.38
N ALA A 159 2.68 17.52 -22.89
CA ALA A 159 3.86 17.91 -22.12
C ALA A 159 3.81 19.38 -21.69
N LEU A 160 3.39 20.28 -22.59
CA LEU A 160 3.19 21.70 -22.30
C LEU A 160 2.08 21.92 -21.26
N GLY A 161 0.96 21.21 -21.40
CA GLY A 161 -0.11 21.24 -20.40
C GLY A 161 0.34 20.68 -19.05
N ALA A 162 1.05 19.56 -19.04
CA ALA A 162 1.58 18.94 -17.83
C ALA A 162 2.56 19.87 -17.10
N ALA A 163 3.46 20.54 -17.83
CA ALA A 163 4.39 21.51 -17.28
C ALA A 163 3.65 22.66 -16.56
N GLN A 164 2.52 23.12 -17.10
CA GLN A 164 1.68 24.14 -16.46
C GLN A 164 0.95 23.63 -15.21
N LEU A 165 0.74 22.31 -15.09
CA LEU A 165 0.11 21.70 -13.93
C LEU A 165 1.09 21.38 -12.79
N VAL A 166 2.41 21.32 -13.06
CA VAL A 166 3.43 21.00 -12.05
C VAL A 166 3.29 21.84 -10.77
N PRO A 167 3.10 23.17 -10.81
CA PRO A 167 2.95 23.98 -9.59
C PRO A 167 1.70 23.65 -8.75
N ARG A 168 0.74 22.91 -9.33
CA ARG A 168 -0.50 22.47 -8.67
C ARG A 168 -0.40 21.03 -8.15
N CYS A 169 0.68 20.33 -8.45
CA CYS A 169 0.89 18.97 -7.99
C CYS A 169 1.29 18.96 -6.51
N VAL A 170 0.83 17.95 -5.77
CA VAL A 170 1.29 17.69 -4.41
C VAL A 170 2.64 16.95 -4.50
N PRO A 171 3.68 17.41 -3.80
CA PRO A 171 4.98 16.76 -3.83
C PRO A 171 4.91 15.37 -3.18
N LEU A 172 5.67 14.43 -3.74
CA LEU A 172 5.90 13.11 -3.15
C LEU A 172 7.36 13.02 -2.71
N ILE A 173 7.60 12.61 -1.46
CA ILE A 173 8.95 12.34 -0.97
C ILE A 173 9.52 11.10 -1.65
N GLY A 174 10.80 11.18 -2.01
CA GLY A 174 11.50 10.14 -2.75
C GLY A 174 11.92 8.96 -1.89
N VAL A 175 12.27 7.85 -2.53
CA VAL A 175 12.65 6.60 -1.85
C VAL A 175 13.85 6.76 -0.89
N HIS A 176 14.83 7.60 -1.23
CA HIS A 176 15.98 7.87 -0.36
C HIS A 176 15.60 8.62 0.90
N GLU A 177 14.65 9.56 0.81
CA GLU A 177 14.13 10.28 1.96
C GLU A 177 13.32 9.35 2.85
N VAL A 178 12.46 8.51 2.26
CA VAL A 178 11.72 7.46 3.00
C VAL A 178 12.68 6.50 3.70
N TYR A 179 13.74 6.05 3.03
CA TYR A 179 14.77 5.21 3.65
C TYR A 179 15.45 5.91 4.84
N GLY A 180 15.87 7.17 4.66
CA GLY A 180 16.51 7.95 5.73
C GLY A 180 15.58 8.15 6.93
N GLU A 181 14.29 8.39 6.67
CA GLU A 181 13.27 8.51 7.70
C GLU A 181 13.06 7.22 8.49
N ILE A 182 13.11 6.06 7.83
CA ILE A 182 13.02 4.76 8.50
C ILE A 182 14.27 4.52 9.35
N GLU A 183 15.46 4.67 8.80
CA GLU A 183 16.72 4.42 9.53
C GLU A 183 16.85 5.34 10.74
N GLN A 184 16.60 6.64 10.57
CA GLN A 184 16.61 7.59 11.67
C GLN A 184 15.56 7.22 12.73
N ALA A 185 14.37 6.79 12.30
CA ALA A 185 13.33 6.38 13.24
C ALA A 185 13.73 5.18 14.09
N ILE A 186 14.41 4.20 13.48
CA ILE A 186 14.92 3.02 14.17
C ILE A 186 16.02 3.43 15.16
N GLU A 187 16.98 4.24 14.74
CA GLU A 187 18.11 4.69 15.56
C GLU A 187 17.63 5.49 16.79
N GLU A 188 16.72 6.44 16.57
CA GLU A 188 16.16 7.31 17.61
C GLU A 188 15.04 6.64 18.42
N ARG A 189 14.61 5.43 18.04
CA ARG A 189 13.47 4.70 18.61
C ARG A 189 12.20 5.56 18.67
N ARG A 190 11.91 6.26 17.57
CA ARG A 190 10.69 7.07 17.44
C ARG A 190 9.60 6.30 16.66
N PRO A 191 8.32 6.57 16.94
CA PRO A 191 7.21 6.12 16.11
C PRO A 191 7.44 6.46 14.63
N CYS A 192 7.30 5.48 13.75
CA CYS A 192 7.31 5.73 12.30
C CYS A 192 6.52 4.65 11.55
N SER A 193 5.46 5.06 10.84
CA SER A 193 4.65 4.16 10.02
C SER A 193 4.66 4.60 8.56
N ILE A 194 4.97 3.65 7.67
CA ILE A 194 4.94 3.83 6.23
C ILE A 194 3.83 2.93 5.71
N VAL A 195 2.69 3.54 5.41
CA VAL A 195 1.49 2.84 4.92
C VAL A 195 1.31 3.08 3.44
N ARG A 196 0.64 2.17 2.73
CA ARG A 196 0.43 2.30 1.28
C ARG A 196 -1.05 2.14 0.95
N ILE A 197 -1.53 2.98 0.05
CA ILE A 197 -2.92 3.00 -0.40
C ILE A 197 -2.95 2.48 -1.84
N GLY A 198 -3.61 1.35 -2.04
CA GLY A 198 -3.91 0.75 -3.32
C GLY A 198 -5.40 0.90 -3.69
N ASP A 199 -5.82 0.13 -4.68
CA ASP A 199 -7.22 0.05 -5.10
C ASP A 199 -8.13 -0.56 -4.03
N GLY A 200 -7.64 -1.55 -3.27
CA GLY A 200 -8.36 -2.13 -2.14
C GLY A 200 -8.71 -1.09 -1.07
N GLU A 201 -7.72 -0.35 -0.58
CA GLU A 201 -7.92 0.71 0.41
C GLU A 201 -8.84 1.81 -0.12
N LEU A 202 -8.68 2.22 -1.38
CA LEU A 202 -9.53 3.24 -1.99
C LEU A 202 -10.99 2.80 -2.15
N LEU A 203 -11.23 1.54 -2.53
CA LEU A 203 -12.59 0.99 -2.61
C LEU A 203 -13.21 0.82 -1.22
N THR A 204 -12.43 0.44 -0.20
CA THR A 204 -12.89 0.44 1.19
C THR A 204 -13.29 1.84 1.66
N LEU A 205 -12.48 2.86 1.33
CA LEU A 205 -12.77 4.27 1.63
C LEU A 205 -13.99 4.83 0.88
N ALA A 206 -14.32 4.26 -0.28
CA ALA A 206 -15.42 4.74 -1.13
C ALA A 206 -16.82 4.33 -0.64
N GLN A 207 -16.91 3.34 0.27
CA GLN A 207 -18.17 2.76 0.74
C GLN A 207 -19.11 3.83 1.31
N ASP A 208 -20.29 3.95 0.70
CA ASP A 208 -21.41 4.84 1.06
C ASP A 208 -21.09 6.35 1.05
N VAL A 209 -19.95 6.74 0.49
CA VAL A 209 -19.54 8.15 0.38
C VAL A 209 -19.19 8.57 -1.06
N VAL A 210 -18.70 7.64 -1.86
CA VAL A 210 -18.44 7.83 -3.29
C VAL A 210 -19.19 6.79 -4.11
N TYR A 211 -19.23 5.55 -3.64
CA TYR A 211 -19.91 4.44 -4.30
C TYR A 211 -20.93 3.79 -3.38
N ASP A 212 -22.07 3.42 -3.96
CA ASP A 212 -23.09 2.62 -3.31
C ASP A 212 -22.62 1.16 -3.11
N ALA A 213 -23.30 0.44 -2.20
CA ALA A 213 -22.99 -0.95 -1.90
C ALA A 213 -23.02 -1.86 -3.15
N GLY A 214 -23.91 -1.60 -4.11
CA GLY A 214 -23.98 -2.36 -5.35
C GLY A 214 -22.73 -2.20 -6.22
N THR A 215 -22.21 -0.99 -6.32
CA THR A 215 -20.98 -0.67 -7.04
C THR A 215 -19.77 -1.26 -6.34
N ILE A 216 -19.68 -1.13 -5.01
CA ILE A 216 -18.62 -1.77 -4.22
C ILE A 216 -18.62 -3.29 -4.40
N SER A 217 -19.79 -3.93 -4.38
CA SER A 217 -19.90 -5.38 -4.58
C SER A 217 -19.44 -5.82 -5.97
N ARG A 218 -19.74 -5.04 -7.01
CA ARG A 218 -19.33 -5.34 -8.40
C ARG A 218 -17.85 -5.07 -8.65
N GLU A 219 -17.32 -3.98 -8.13
CA GLU A 219 -15.97 -3.49 -8.46
C GLU A 219 -14.92 -3.96 -7.45
N GLY A 220 -15.31 -4.20 -6.19
CA GLY A 220 -14.46 -4.63 -5.09
C GLY A 220 -14.58 -6.12 -4.75
N THR A 221 -14.76 -7.00 -5.75
CA THR A 221 -14.92 -8.45 -5.55
C THR A 221 -13.75 -9.11 -4.80
N PHE A 222 -12.57 -8.48 -4.83
CA PHE A 222 -11.35 -8.92 -4.15
C PHE A 222 -11.22 -8.41 -2.71
N LEU A 223 -12.07 -7.48 -2.26
CA LEU A 223 -11.99 -6.91 -0.90
C LEU A 223 -12.03 -7.98 0.21
N PRO A 224 -12.87 -9.04 0.13
CA PRO A 224 -12.86 -10.10 1.13
C PRO A 224 -11.51 -10.80 1.26
N TYR A 225 -10.81 -11.01 0.13
CA TYR A 225 -9.45 -11.55 0.12
C TYR A 225 -8.45 -10.56 0.73
N ALA A 226 -8.63 -9.26 0.47
CA ALA A 226 -7.82 -8.19 1.04
C ALA A 226 -8.14 -7.87 2.51
N GLY A 227 -9.10 -8.56 3.12
CA GLY A 227 -9.37 -8.49 4.56
C GLY A 227 -10.59 -7.65 4.98
N VAL A 228 -11.43 -7.21 4.03
CA VAL A 228 -12.65 -6.43 4.29
C VAL A 228 -13.84 -7.10 3.59
N VAL A 229 -14.96 -7.31 4.29
CA VAL A 229 -16.17 -7.89 3.69
C VAL A 229 -17.24 -6.80 3.58
N PRO A 230 -17.44 -6.17 2.40
CA PRO A 230 -18.41 -5.09 2.26
C PRO A 230 -19.87 -5.56 2.47
N PRO A 231 -20.75 -4.68 2.98
CA PRO A 231 -20.43 -3.36 3.52
C PRO A 231 -19.74 -3.48 4.89
N ASP A 232 -18.65 -2.74 5.06
CA ASP A 232 -17.92 -2.64 6.33
C ASP A 232 -17.47 -1.18 6.54
N LEU A 233 -18.39 -0.37 7.07
CA LEU A 233 -18.15 1.05 7.33
C LEU A 233 -17.22 1.25 8.55
N ALA A 234 -17.17 0.29 9.48
CA ALA A 234 -16.22 0.33 10.57
C ALA A 234 -14.78 0.18 10.06
N ALA A 235 -14.54 -0.74 9.11
CA ALA A 235 -13.25 -0.85 8.43
C ALA A 235 -12.88 0.43 7.67
N ARG A 236 -13.86 1.08 7.02
CA ARG A 236 -13.67 2.39 6.38
C ARG A 236 -13.19 3.43 7.38
N ASP A 237 -13.91 3.60 8.47
CA ASP A 237 -13.61 4.64 9.47
C ASP A 237 -12.27 4.37 10.18
N GLN A 238 -11.95 3.10 10.48
CA GLN A 238 -10.64 2.70 10.98
C GLN A 238 -9.51 3.03 10.00
N LEU A 239 -9.74 2.84 8.70
CA LEU A 239 -8.76 3.15 7.66
C LEU A 239 -8.54 4.66 7.52
N VAL A 240 -9.61 5.47 7.65
CA VAL A 240 -9.50 6.94 7.69
C VAL A 240 -8.60 7.40 8.84
N GLU A 241 -8.84 6.89 10.05
CA GLU A 241 -8.03 7.24 11.22
C GLU A 241 -6.59 6.75 11.10
N ALA A 242 -6.38 5.55 10.54
CA ALA A 242 -5.05 5.04 10.29
C ALA A 242 -4.27 5.91 9.29
N ILE A 243 -4.90 6.38 8.21
CA ILE A 243 -4.25 7.27 7.23
C ILE A 243 -3.88 8.61 7.88
N ARG A 244 -4.77 9.18 8.71
CA ARG A 244 -4.49 10.43 9.44
C ARG A 244 -3.36 10.28 10.46
N GLY A 245 -3.25 9.11 11.09
CA GLY A 245 -2.24 8.82 12.10
C GLY A 245 -0.90 8.30 11.54
N ALA A 246 -0.79 8.09 10.23
CA ALA A 246 0.42 7.54 9.63
C ALA A 246 1.53 8.59 9.47
N THR A 247 2.79 8.17 9.58
CA THR A 247 3.95 9.06 9.41
C THR A 247 4.18 9.42 7.95
N ILE A 248 4.10 8.43 7.06
CA ILE A 248 4.23 8.60 5.61
C ILE A 248 3.15 7.75 4.92
N VAL A 249 2.43 8.35 3.98
CA VAL A 249 1.34 7.71 3.23
C VAL A 249 1.75 7.55 1.76
N GLY A 250 1.90 6.31 1.31
CA GLY A 250 2.11 5.97 -0.09
C GLY A 250 0.80 6.06 -0.87
N VAL A 251 0.73 6.89 -1.90
CA VAL A 251 -0.45 7.06 -2.76
C VAL A 251 -0.19 6.58 -4.19
N PRO A 252 -1.21 6.09 -4.92
CA PRO A 252 -0.99 5.56 -6.25
C PRO A 252 -0.87 6.67 -7.30
N GLN A 253 0.15 6.54 -8.16
CA GLN A 253 0.34 7.45 -9.30
C GLN A 253 -0.37 6.98 -10.57
N SER A 254 -0.76 5.69 -10.62
CA SER A 254 -1.51 5.09 -11.73
C SER A 254 -2.82 5.85 -12.00
N ARG A 255 -3.08 6.14 -13.27
CA ARG A 255 -4.30 6.83 -13.74
C ARG A 255 -5.47 5.89 -14.02
N ARG A 256 -5.35 4.60 -13.71
CA ARG A 256 -6.44 3.61 -13.81
C ARG A 256 -7.59 3.98 -12.85
N LYS A 257 -8.83 3.61 -13.20
CA LYS A 257 -10.08 4.01 -12.53
C LYS A 257 -10.01 3.98 -10.98
N HIS A 258 -9.56 2.89 -10.39
CA HIS A 258 -9.56 2.68 -8.93
C HIS A 258 -8.31 3.18 -8.19
N PHE A 259 -7.46 3.98 -8.86
CA PHE A 259 -6.23 4.50 -8.28
C PHE A 259 -6.33 6.03 -8.14
N HIS A 260 -5.45 6.79 -8.81
CA HIS A 260 -5.39 8.24 -8.67
C HIS A 260 -6.74 8.96 -8.92
N PRO A 261 -7.56 8.59 -9.93
CA PRO A 261 -8.86 9.23 -10.13
C PRO A 261 -9.81 9.07 -8.93
N LEU A 262 -9.77 7.92 -8.26
CA LEU A 262 -10.61 7.65 -7.09
C LEU A 262 -10.05 8.32 -5.81
N LEU A 263 -8.73 8.42 -5.68
CA LEU A 263 -8.02 9.00 -4.53
C LEU A 263 -8.61 10.34 -4.08
N HIS A 264 -8.71 11.31 -5.00
CA HIS A 264 -9.20 12.65 -4.66
C HIS A 264 -10.67 12.66 -4.23
N ALA A 265 -11.50 11.81 -4.83
CA ALA A 265 -12.91 11.70 -4.48
C ALA A 265 -13.08 11.14 -3.07
N VAL A 266 -12.41 10.04 -2.75
CA VAL A 266 -12.56 9.39 -1.46
C VAL A 266 -11.90 10.19 -0.33
N PHE A 267 -10.75 10.83 -0.57
CA PHE A 267 -10.10 11.67 0.44
C PHE A 267 -10.97 12.86 0.81
N ARG A 268 -11.53 13.56 -0.18
CA ARG A 268 -12.45 14.67 0.08
C ARG A 268 -13.72 14.22 0.80
N ALA A 269 -14.31 13.11 0.38
CA ALA A 269 -15.54 12.60 0.98
C ALA A 269 -15.35 12.12 2.43
N ASN A 270 -14.14 11.67 2.79
CA ASN A 270 -13.77 11.27 4.15
C ASN A 270 -13.04 12.37 4.94
N HIS A 271 -12.99 13.60 4.43
CA HIS A 271 -12.32 14.74 5.07
C HIS A 271 -10.83 14.48 5.40
N ILE A 272 -10.11 13.86 4.47
CA ILE A 272 -8.65 13.69 4.54
C ILE A 272 -8.01 14.78 3.68
N ASP A 273 -7.24 15.67 4.30
CA ASP A 273 -6.50 16.71 3.58
C ASP A 273 -5.18 16.16 3.05
N LEU A 274 -5.07 16.01 1.73
CA LEU A 274 -3.85 15.58 1.06
C LEU A 274 -2.66 16.51 1.33
N GLY A 275 -2.90 17.82 1.50
CA GLY A 275 -1.85 18.81 1.73
C GLY A 275 -1.24 18.73 3.13
N ALA A 276 -1.96 18.13 4.08
CA ALA A 276 -1.50 17.93 5.45
C ALA A 276 -0.69 16.63 5.65
N LEU A 277 -0.67 15.74 4.66
CA LEU A 277 0.02 14.45 4.74
C LEU A 277 1.43 14.51 4.15
N ARG A 278 2.34 13.73 4.73
CA ARG A 278 3.62 13.41 4.08
C ARG A 278 3.39 12.25 3.11
N LEU A 279 3.47 12.54 1.81
CA LEU A 279 3.10 11.58 0.77
C LEU A 279 4.32 10.97 0.07
N THR A 280 4.25 9.69 -0.28
CA THR A 280 5.19 9.01 -1.17
C THR A 280 4.45 8.16 -2.20
N SER A 281 5.14 7.36 -3.02
CA SER A 281 4.50 6.41 -3.93
C SER A 281 3.96 5.18 -3.16
N SER A 282 2.78 4.68 -3.51
CA SER A 282 2.26 3.41 -2.96
C SER A 282 3.06 2.17 -3.39
N THR A 283 4.05 2.33 -4.27
CA THR A 283 5.04 1.31 -4.64
C THR A 283 6.42 1.58 -4.03
N VAL A 284 6.52 2.40 -2.98
CA VAL A 284 7.80 2.77 -2.35
C VAL A 284 8.59 1.56 -1.84
N ASN A 285 7.90 0.50 -1.40
CA ASN A 285 8.54 -0.76 -1.03
C ASN A 285 9.32 -1.36 -2.21
N TYR A 286 8.74 -1.39 -3.41
CA TYR A 286 9.43 -1.82 -4.63
C TYR A 286 10.56 -0.90 -5.01
N ALA A 287 10.40 0.42 -4.83
CA ALA A 287 11.50 1.35 -5.05
C ALA A 287 12.67 1.12 -4.08
N LEU A 288 12.41 0.80 -2.80
CA LEU A 288 13.45 0.44 -1.83
C LEU A 288 14.25 -0.78 -2.28
N GLU A 289 13.57 -1.80 -2.81
CA GLU A 289 14.22 -3.00 -3.34
C GLU A 289 15.03 -2.70 -4.60
N GLN A 290 14.44 -2.05 -5.59
CA GLN A 290 15.08 -1.73 -6.87
C GLN A 290 16.32 -0.83 -6.73
N THR A 291 16.38 -0.05 -5.66
CA THR A 291 17.52 0.83 -5.34
C THR A 291 18.55 0.17 -4.41
N GLY A 292 18.34 -1.09 -4.04
CA GLY A 292 19.20 -1.83 -3.11
C GLY A 292 19.18 -1.30 -1.67
N LEU A 293 18.18 -0.48 -1.32
CA LEU A 293 18.00 0.09 0.01
C LEU A 293 17.27 -0.87 0.94
N LEU A 294 16.41 -1.75 0.40
CA LEU A 294 15.64 -2.69 1.21
C LEU A 294 16.56 -3.64 1.98
N SER A 295 17.52 -4.30 1.33
CA SER A 295 18.43 -5.21 2.04
C SER A 295 19.25 -4.50 3.10
N ARG A 296 19.69 -3.27 2.84
CA ARG A 296 20.37 -2.41 3.83
C ARG A 296 19.49 -2.05 5.01
N LEU A 297 18.20 -1.85 4.77
CA LEU A 297 17.21 -1.54 5.80
C LEU A 297 16.95 -2.74 6.72
N LEU A 298 16.93 -3.96 6.15
CA LEU A 298 16.59 -5.17 6.88
C LEU A 298 17.79 -5.77 7.64
N LEU A 299 18.99 -5.72 7.05
CA LEU A 299 20.18 -6.31 7.64
C LEU A 299 20.59 -5.60 8.94
N GLY A 300 20.92 -6.41 9.95
CA GLY A 300 21.32 -5.90 11.27
C GLY A 300 20.18 -5.36 12.13
N LYS A 301 18.92 -5.46 11.67
CA LYS A 301 17.73 -5.08 12.46
C LYS A 301 16.99 -6.31 12.97
N GLN A 302 16.38 -6.18 14.14
CA GLN A 302 15.48 -7.17 14.72
C GLN A 302 14.10 -7.05 14.09
N LEU A 303 13.71 -8.02 13.25
CA LEU A 303 12.48 -7.94 12.45
C LEU A 303 11.28 -8.66 13.09
N LEU A 304 10.12 -8.02 13.07
CA LEU A 304 8.82 -8.66 13.30
C LEU A 304 8.09 -8.81 11.95
N VAL A 305 7.69 -10.03 11.58
CA VAL A 305 6.99 -10.29 10.32
C VAL A 305 5.52 -10.61 10.58
N ILE A 306 4.61 -9.85 9.98
CA ILE A 306 3.16 -9.96 10.22
C ILE A 306 2.45 -10.22 8.89
N GLY A 307 1.63 -11.27 8.84
CA GLY A 307 0.82 -11.58 7.67
C GLY A 307 0.67 -13.06 7.37
N ASN A 308 -0.16 -13.38 6.38
CA ASN A 308 -0.41 -14.77 5.98
C ASN A 308 0.81 -15.41 5.31
N THR A 309 1.61 -14.61 4.62
CA THR A 309 2.88 -15.03 3.99
C THR A 309 4.05 -15.04 4.98
N ALA A 310 3.85 -14.64 6.25
CA ALA A 310 4.92 -14.51 7.23
C ALA A 310 5.74 -15.80 7.45
N PRO A 311 5.17 -17.02 7.55
CA PRO A 311 5.99 -18.23 7.71
C PRO A 311 7.01 -18.44 6.59
N ALA A 312 6.59 -18.22 5.34
CA ALA A 312 7.46 -18.39 4.19
C ALA A 312 8.46 -17.23 4.08
N LEU A 313 8.01 -15.99 4.32
CA LEU A 313 8.86 -14.81 4.25
C LEU A 313 9.97 -14.86 5.32
N VAL A 314 9.66 -15.26 6.55
CA VAL A 314 10.64 -15.45 7.63
C VAL A 314 11.74 -16.43 7.22
N HIS A 315 11.37 -17.54 6.56
CA HIS A 315 12.35 -18.52 6.09
C HIS A 315 13.32 -17.89 5.07
N VAL A 316 12.80 -17.17 4.08
CA VAL A 316 13.64 -16.53 3.06
C VAL A 316 14.49 -15.42 3.67
N LEU A 317 13.93 -14.55 4.52
CA LEU A 317 14.66 -13.49 5.22
C LEU A 317 15.83 -14.04 6.06
N ALA A 318 15.58 -15.11 6.81
CA ALA A 318 16.61 -15.76 7.63
C ALA A 318 17.74 -16.36 6.78
N GLN A 319 17.42 -16.96 5.62
CA GLN A 319 18.43 -17.45 4.67
C GLN A 319 19.33 -16.35 4.11
N HIS A 320 18.83 -15.12 4.04
CA HIS A 320 19.57 -13.95 3.60
C HIS A 320 20.19 -13.16 4.77
N GLY A 321 20.29 -13.78 5.97
CA GLY A 321 21.00 -13.22 7.12
C GLY A 321 20.23 -12.16 7.91
N CYS A 322 18.92 -12.01 7.70
CA CYS A 322 18.10 -11.12 8.53
C CYS A 322 17.80 -11.74 9.90
N ALA A 323 17.80 -10.92 10.95
CA ALA A 323 17.46 -11.36 12.30
C ALA A 323 15.95 -11.26 12.55
N ILE A 324 15.31 -12.38 12.92
CA ILE A 324 13.86 -12.45 13.12
C ILE A 324 13.57 -12.53 14.62
N SER A 325 12.81 -11.56 15.14
CA SER A 325 12.38 -11.51 16.54
C SER A 325 11.04 -12.19 16.76
N GLY A 326 10.20 -12.25 15.73
CA GLY A 326 8.91 -12.89 15.84
C GLY A 326 8.14 -12.90 14.53
N MET A 327 7.03 -13.63 14.57
CA MET A 327 6.10 -13.81 13.47
C MET A 327 4.68 -13.79 14.03
N ILE A 328 3.78 -13.03 13.40
CA ILE A 328 2.35 -13.02 13.73
C ILE A 328 1.56 -13.45 12.50
N THR A 329 0.86 -14.58 12.62
CA THR A 329 0.13 -15.20 11.50
C THR A 329 -0.94 -16.16 12.02
N PRO A 330 -2.08 -16.35 11.32
CA PRO A 330 -2.53 -15.60 10.16
C PRO A 330 -3.03 -14.20 10.53
N VAL A 331 -3.33 -13.35 9.54
CA VAL A 331 -4.15 -12.14 9.69
C VAL A 331 -5.36 -12.30 8.77
N ARG A 332 -6.55 -12.47 9.37
CA ARG A 332 -7.81 -12.80 8.67
C ARG A 332 -8.71 -11.57 8.47
N GLY A 333 -8.10 -10.46 8.08
CA GLY A 333 -8.80 -9.21 7.86
C GLY A 333 -8.85 -8.28 9.07
N VAL A 334 -9.68 -7.24 8.98
CA VAL A 334 -9.68 -6.11 9.93
C VAL A 334 -10.06 -6.51 11.36
N LYS A 335 -10.81 -7.60 11.53
CA LYS A 335 -11.21 -8.12 12.84
C LYS A 335 -10.03 -8.66 13.67
N ASP A 336 -8.93 -9.00 13.01
CA ASP A 336 -7.74 -9.53 13.67
C ASP A 336 -6.79 -8.45 14.17
N VAL A 337 -7.01 -7.16 13.84
CA VAL A 337 -6.08 -6.07 14.16
C VAL A 337 -5.79 -6.00 15.67
N ASP A 338 -6.82 -6.08 16.52
CA ASP A 338 -6.62 -6.03 17.98
C ASP A 338 -5.79 -7.19 18.51
N ARG A 339 -6.03 -8.41 18.01
CA ARG A 339 -5.23 -9.58 18.36
C ARG A 339 -3.78 -9.41 17.91
N VAL A 340 -3.56 -8.95 16.68
CA VAL A 340 -2.22 -8.71 16.13
C VAL A 340 -1.47 -7.69 16.99
N MET A 341 -2.12 -6.59 17.39
CA MET A 341 -1.51 -5.58 18.25
C MET A 341 -1.19 -6.12 19.64
N HIS A 342 -2.06 -6.95 20.22
CA HIS A 342 -1.80 -7.61 21.50
C HIS A 342 -0.57 -8.53 21.45
N GLU A 343 -0.45 -9.34 20.39
CA GLU A 343 0.71 -10.21 20.19
C GLU A 343 2.00 -9.41 19.93
N ALA A 344 1.93 -8.34 19.14
CA ALA A 344 3.07 -7.49 18.82
C ALA A 344 3.65 -6.78 20.05
N HIS A 345 2.82 -6.40 21.02
CA HIS A 345 3.26 -5.79 22.28
C HIS A 345 4.24 -6.67 23.08
N GLY A 346 4.15 -8.00 22.94
CA GLY A 346 5.03 -8.95 23.63
C GLY A 346 6.39 -9.18 22.96
N ILE A 347 6.64 -8.58 21.80
CA ILE A 347 7.81 -8.86 20.97
C ILE A 347 8.70 -7.62 20.91
N VAL A 348 9.99 -7.78 21.17
CA VAL A 348 10.98 -6.70 21.00
C VAL A 348 11.51 -6.75 19.57
N PHE A 349 11.34 -5.67 18.82
CA PHE A 349 11.80 -5.54 17.44
C PHE A 349 12.16 -4.08 17.12
N ASP A 350 12.95 -3.90 16.06
CA ASP A 350 13.33 -2.60 15.50
C ASP A 350 12.37 -2.18 14.38
N LEU A 351 12.03 -3.14 13.51
CA LEU A 351 11.21 -2.92 12.32
C LEU A 351 10.17 -4.04 12.15
N ALA A 352 8.90 -3.67 11.99
CA ALA A 352 7.84 -4.57 11.59
C ALA A 352 7.59 -4.54 10.07
N LEU A 353 7.56 -5.71 9.43
CA LEU A 353 7.16 -5.88 8.04
C LEU A 353 5.74 -6.46 8.00
N VAL A 354 4.78 -5.70 7.47
CA VAL A 354 3.35 -6.06 7.54
C VAL A 354 2.80 -6.33 6.15
N SER A 355 2.37 -7.57 5.90
CA SER A 355 1.78 -8.04 4.63
C SER A 355 0.40 -8.65 4.88
N ALA A 356 -0.59 -7.79 5.10
CA ALA A 356 -1.90 -8.20 5.61
C ALA A 356 -3.11 -7.64 4.83
N GLY A 357 -2.91 -7.17 3.59
CA GLY A 357 -3.95 -6.49 2.82
C GLY A 357 -4.35 -5.16 3.46
N ILE A 358 -5.62 -4.79 3.39
CA ILE A 358 -6.16 -3.54 3.94
C ILE A 358 -5.85 -3.35 5.44
N PRO A 359 -5.92 -4.38 6.30
CA PRO A 359 -5.49 -4.28 7.70
C PRO A 359 -4.06 -3.80 7.92
N ALA A 360 -3.16 -3.93 6.93
CA ALA A 360 -1.76 -3.54 7.08
C ALA A 360 -1.62 -2.05 7.42
N VAL A 361 -2.45 -1.18 6.82
CA VAL A 361 -2.44 0.26 7.08
C VAL A 361 -2.72 0.55 8.56
N THR A 362 -3.76 -0.07 9.12
CA THR A 362 -4.12 0.09 10.53
C THR A 362 -3.08 -0.52 11.46
N ILE A 363 -2.58 -1.73 11.15
CA ILE A 363 -1.56 -2.41 11.96
C ILE A 363 -0.26 -1.58 12.01
N CYS A 364 0.25 -1.12 10.87
CA CYS A 364 1.46 -0.30 10.81
C CYS A 364 1.32 0.99 11.63
N THR A 365 0.18 1.67 11.46
CA THR A 365 -0.09 2.92 12.18
C THR A 365 -0.17 2.70 13.68
N ARG A 366 -0.85 1.64 14.12
CA ARG A 366 -0.97 1.31 15.54
C ARG A 366 0.36 0.84 16.14
N ILE A 367 1.20 0.10 15.41
CA ILE A 367 2.56 -0.24 15.87
C ILE A 367 3.36 1.03 16.16
N ALA A 368 3.32 2.03 15.27
CA ALA A 368 3.99 3.30 15.52
C ALA A 368 3.41 4.01 16.75
N ASN A 369 2.09 4.21 16.78
CA ASN A 369 1.44 5.06 17.78
C ASN A 369 1.35 4.42 19.17
N GLU A 370 1.18 3.09 19.26
CA GLU A 370 0.99 2.37 20.52
C GLU A 370 2.29 1.77 21.06
N LEU A 371 3.19 1.32 20.18
CA LEU A 371 4.43 0.64 20.59
C LEU A 371 5.67 1.52 20.46
N GLY A 372 5.56 2.68 19.80
CA GLY A 372 6.69 3.57 19.54
C GLY A 372 7.73 2.97 18.58
N ARG A 373 7.31 2.06 17.69
CA ARG A 373 8.20 1.31 16.79
C ARG A 373 8.00 1.66 15.34
N VAL A 374 8.92 1.18 14.51
CA VAL A 374 8.87 1.40 13.07
C VAL A 374 8.12 0.26 12.39
N ALA A 375 7.19 0.61 11.50
CA ALA A 375 6.41 -0.36 10.73
C ALA A 375 6.31 0.03 9.26
N LEU A 376 6.56 -0.94 8.39
CA LEU A 376 6.49 -0.80 6.94
C LEU A 376 5.41 -1.73 6.39
N ASP A 377 4.43 -1.14 5.71
CA ASP A 377 3.47 -1.89 4.90
C ASP A 377 4.22 -2.49 3.71
N PHE A 378 4.40 -3.81 3.76
CA PHE A 378 5.22 -4.59 2.85
C PHE A 378 4.39 -5.21 1.71
N GLY A 379 3.07 -5.37 1.90
CA GLY A 379 2.13 -5.81 0.87
C GLY A 379 2.53 -7.07 0.10
N HIS A 380 2.21 -7.08 -1.20
CA HIS A 380 2.49 -8.20 -2.10
C HIS A 380 3.98 -8.41 -2.43
N MET A 381 4.88 -7.52 -1.98
CA MET A 381 6.31 -7.78 -2.09
C MET A 381 6.72 -9.04 -1.32
N ALA A 382 6.06 -9.34 -0.20
CA ALA A 382 6.26 -10.60 0.51
C ALA A 382 6.07 -11.82 -0.40
N ASP A 383 4.99 -11.83 -1.18
CA ASP A 383 4.70 -12.93 -2.10
C ASP A 383 5.73 -13.02 -3.23
N ALA A 384 6.17 -11.87 -3.76
CA ALA A 384 7.16 -11.81 -4.81
C ALA A 384 8.54 -12.33 -4.35
N ILE A 385 8.96 -11.96 -3.14
CA ILE A 385 10.19 -12.47 -2.52
C ILE A 385 10.08 -13.98 -2.28
N VAL A 386 8.98 -14.45 -1.69
CA VAL A 386 8.79 -15.89 -1.41
C VAL A 386 8.78 -16.74 -2.67
N LYS A 387 8.24 -16.22 -3.78
CA LYS A 387 8.23 -16.90 -5.08
C LYS A 387 9.56 -16.80 -5.84
N GLY A 388 10.56 -16.09 -5.30
CA GLY A 388 11.83 -15.85 -5.99
C GLY A 388 11.71 -14.93 -7.21
N GLN A 389 10.64 -14.13 -7.29
CA GLN A 389 10.42 -13.15 -8.35
C GLN A 389 11.18 -11.84 -8.10
N LEU A 390 11.50 -11.58 -6.83
CA LEU A 390 12.41 -10.54 -6.39
C LEU A 390 13.52 -11.19 -5.56
N THR A 391 14.76 -10.86 -5.87
CA THR A 391 15.94 -11.24 -5.10
C THR A 391 16.40 -10.01 -4.33
N PHE A 392 16.36 -10.07 -3.00
CA PHE A 392 16.75 -8.95 -2.13
C PHE A 392 18.11 -9.18 -1.48
#